data_AF-G2M2E7-F1
#
_entry.id   AF-G2M2E7-F1
#
_cell.length_a   1.000
_cell.length_b   1.000
_cell.length_c   1.000
_cell.angle_alpha   90.00
_cell.angle_beta   90.00
_cell.angle_gamma   90.00
#
_symmetry.space_group_name_H-M   'P 1'
#
loop_
_entity.id
_entity.type
_entity.pdbx_description
1 polymer ?
#
loop_
_entity_poly.entity_id
_entity_poly.type
_entity_poly.pdbx_seq_one_letter_code
_entity_poly.pdbx_strand_id
1 'polypeptide(L)' 'MSEVVEAVYEKGTLRPIKPVKLREGQRVRVIIEEDFIEASFGKVKSKVPLEVLEEAYHDYLLERASAR' A
#
# COMPACT_ATOMS: atom_id res chain seq x y z
N MET A 1 21.39 -7.95 7.57
CA MET A 1 19.97 -8.34 7.68
C MET A 1 19.15 -7.07 7.70
N SER A 2 18.11 -7.02 6.87
CA SER A 2 17.08 -5.98 6.89
C SER A 2 15.97 -6.40 7.85
N GLU A 3 15.51 -5.49 8.69
CA GLU A 3 14.36 -5.69 9.59
C GLU A 3 13.23 -4.78 9.10
N VAL A 4 12.02 -5.32 9.00
CA VAL A 4 10.81 -4.53 8.72
C VAL A 4 10.29 -3.99 10.04
N VAL A 5 10.13 -2.68 10.12
CA VAL A 5 9.68 -1.98 11.33
C VAL A 5 8.32 -1.36 11.05
N GLU A 6 7.31 -1.81 11.79
CA GLU A 6 5.99 -1.19 11.76
C GLU A 6 6.00 0.09 12.60
N ALA A 7 5.46 1.17 12.04
CA ALA A 7 5.42 2.49 12.67
C ALA A 7 4.10 3.20 12.38
N VAL A 8 3.67 4.03 13.33
CA VAL A 8 2.52 4.93 13.19
C VAL A 8 3.03 6.34 12.92
N TYR A 9 2.43 7.01 11.95
CA TYR A 9 2.72 8.41 11.69
C TYR A 9 1.87 9.31 12.59
N GLU A 10 2.51 10.03 13.52
CA GLU A 10 1.83 10.97 14.41
C GLU A 10 2.54 12.33 14.42
N LYS A 11 1.81 13.41 14.11
CA LYS A 11 2.28 14.80 14.20
C LYS A 11 3.62 15.06 13.49
N GLY A 12 3.83 14.47 12.31
CA GLY A 12 5.08 14.67 11.56
C GLY A 12 6.20 13.69 11.90
N THR A 13 5.96 12.72 12.78
CA THR A 13 6.97 11.76 13.25
C THR A 13 6.50 10.31 13.04
N LEU A 14 7.36 9.47 12.46
CA LEU A 14 7.16 8.02 12.42
C LEU A 14 7.56 7.41 13.75
N ARG A 15 6.58 6.85 14.47
CA ARG A 15 6.76 6.22 15.78
C ARG A 15 6.68 4.71 15.64
N PRO A 16 7.77 3.97 15.89
CA PRO A 16 7.75 2.53 15.78
C PRO A 16 6.84 1.93 16.85
N ILE A 17 6.04 0.92 16.47
CA ILE A 17 5.14 0.22 17.40
C ILE A 17 5.95 -0.58 18.43
N LYS A 18 7.12 -1.08 18.02
CA LYS A 18 8.04 -1.85 18.85
C LYS A 18 9.42 -1.17 18.93
N PRO A 19 10.18 -1.36 20.01
CA PRO A 19 11.54 -0.84 20.12
C PRO A 19 12.44 -1.35 18.99
N VAL A 20 13.12 -0.43 18.30
CA VAL A 20 14.01 -0.73 17.19
C VAL A 20 15.45 -0.79 17.70
N LYS A 21 16.22 -1.77 17.26
CA LYS A 21 17.63 -1.94 17.63
C LYS A 21 18.54 -1.11 16.73
N LEU A 22 18.50 0.21 16.89
CA LEU A 22 19.36 1.14 16.16
C LEU A 22 20.38 1.80 17.09
N ARG A 23 21.55 2.14 16.55
CA ARG A 23 22.55 2.96 17.25
C ARG A 23 22.17 4.43 17.18
N GLU A 24 22.57 5.21 18.18
CA GLU A 24 22.36 6.66 18.16
C GLU A 24 23.05 7.30 16.93
N GLY A 25 22.32 8.15 16.22
CA GLY A 25 22.80 8.77 14.97
C GLY A 25 22.81 7.85 13.74
N GLN A 26 22.32 6.61 13.84
CA GLN A 26 22.27 5.70 12.70
C GLN A 26 21.25 6.17 11.65
N ARG A 27 21.71 6.42 10.42
CA ARG A 27 20.84 6.77 9.29
C ARG A 27 20.19 5.50 8.73
N VAL A 28 18.88 5.55 8.54
CA VAL A 28 18.09 4.47 7.93
C VAL A 28 17.31 5.01 6.74
N ARG A 29 16.95 4.12 5.81
CA ARG A 29 16.07 4.44 4.67
C ARG A 29 14.68 3.91 4.99
N VAL A 30 13.68 4.77 4.89
CA VAL A 30 12.28 4.39 5.02
C VAL A 30 11.73 4.12 3.62
N ILE A 31 11.00 3.01 3.47
CA ILE A 31 10.21 2.71 2.27
C ILE A 31 8.76 2.82 2.71
N ILE A 32 8.00 3.68 2.05
CA ILE A 32 6.56 3.80 2.26
C ILE A 32 5.91 3.05 1.11
N GLU A 33 5.28 1.93 1.43
CA GLU A 33 4.50 1.16 0.47
C GLU A 33 3.06 1.66 0.57
N GLU A 34 2.61 2.39 -0.45
CA GLU A 34 1.19 2.73 -0.60
C GLU A 34 0.53 1.57 -1.34
N ASP A 35 -0.39 0.86 -0.68
CA ASP A 35 -1.28 -0.04 -1.40
C ASP A 35 -2.08 0.79 -2.40
N PHE A 36 -1.91 0.48 -3.69
CA PHE A 36 -2.53 1.20 -4.80
C PHE A 36 -4.07 1.25 -4.67
N ILE A 37 -4.64 0.29 -3.93
CA ILE A 37 -6.05 0.22 -3.57
C ILE A 37 -6.43 1.38 -2.64
N GLU A 38 -5.72 1.65 -1.55
CA GLU A 38 -6.08 2.78 -0.67
C GLU A 38 -5.81 4.15 -1.32
N ALA A 39 -4.73 4.27 -2.09
CA ALA A 39 -4.36 5.51 -2.76
C ALA A 39 -5.34 5.91 -3.89
N SER A 40 -5.95 4.93 -4.57
CA SER A 40 -6.92 5.18 -5.65
C SER A 40 -8.31 5.52 -5.11
N PHE A 41 -8.76 4.88 -4.03
CA PHE A 41 -10.07 5.15 -3.42
C PHE A 41 -10.13 6.48 -2.67
N GLY A 42 -9.00 7.03 -2.21
CA GLY A 42 -8.95 8.34 -1.53
C GLY A 42 -9.20 9.55 -2.43
N LYS A 43 -8.91 9.46 -3.74
CA LYS A 43 -9.19 10.54 -4.71
C LYS A 43 -10.47 10.32 -5.51
N VAL A 44 -10.98 9.11 -5.54
CA VAL A 44 -12.19 8.74 -6.29
C VAL A 44 -13.31 8.48 -5.28
N LYS A 45 -14.01 9.56 -4.90
CA LYS A 45 -15.28 9.52 -4.15
C LYS A 45 -16.43 8.82 -4.89
N SER A 46 -16.20 8.13 -6.01
CA SER A 46 -17.24 7.28 -6.56
C SER A 46 -17.18 5.93 -5.85
N LYS A 47 -18.22 5.65 -5.05
CA LYS A 47 -18.62 4.30 -4.68
C LYS A 47 -18.80 3.49 -5.97
N VAL A 48 -17.73 2.90 -6.48
CA VAL A 48 -17.86 1.86 -7.49
C VAL A 48 -18.24 0.60 -6.70
N PRO A 49 -19.43 0.02 -6.93
CA PRO A 49 -19.82 -1.21 -6.27
C PRO A 49 -18.79 -2.30 -6.56
N LEU A 50 -18.52 -3.16 -5.58
CA LEU A 50 -17.55 -4.25 -5.74
C LEU A 50 -17.87 -5.12 -6.97
N GLU A 51 -19.16 -5.29 -7.27
CA GLU A 51 -19.62 -6.04 -8.45
C GLU A 51 -19.11 -5.44 -9.77
N VAL A 52 -19.09 -4.12 -9.90
CA VAL A 52 -18.62 -3.42 -11.12
C VAL A 52 -17.11 -3.58 -11.28
N LEU A 53 -16.36 -3.67 -10.17
CA LEU A 53 -14.93 -3.92 -10.21
C LEU A 53 -14.61 -5.36 -10.61
N GLU A 54 -15.38 -6.32 -10.09
CA GLU A 54 -15.25 -7.74 -10.44
C GLU A 54 -15.56 -7.99 -11.92
N GLU A 55 -16.61 -7.37 -12.45
CA GLU A 55 -16.95 -7.43 -13.88
C GLU A 55 -15.81 -6.85 -14.75
N ALA A 56 -15.30 -5.66 -14.42
CA ALA A 56 -14.20 -5.05 -15.17
C ALA A 56 -12.91 -5.90 -15.14
N TYR A 57 -12.63 -6.55 -14.01
CA TYR A 57 -11.48 -7.44 -13.88
C TYR A 57 -11.67 -8.75 -14.67
N HIS A 58 -12.90 -9.28 -14.68
CA HIS A 58 -13.25 -10.48 -15.44
C HIS A 58 -13.14 -10.23 -16.95
N ASP A 59 -13.64 -9.10 -17.44
CA ASP A 59 -13.52 -8.71 -18.85
C ASP A 59 -12.05 -8.54 -19.27
N TYR A 60 -11.23 -7.90 -18.43
CA TYR A 60 -9.79 -7.78 -18.65
C TYR A 60 -9.10 -9.15 -18.76
N LEU A 61 -9.46 -10.11 -17.89
CA LEU A 61 -8.92 -11.46 -17.93
C LEU A 61 -9.35 -12.21 -19.19
N LEU A 62 -10.59 -12.03 -19.65
CA LEU A 62 -11.11 -12.65 -20.87
C LEU A 62 -10.42 -12.11 -22.13
N GLU A 63 -10.23 -10.80 -22.24
CA GLU A 63 -9.47 -10.20 -23.36
C GLU A 63 -8.04 -10.76 -23.42
N ARG A 64 -7.40 -10.90 -22.26
CA ARG A 64 -6.03 -11.42 -22.20
C ARG A 64 -5.93 -12.91 -22.44
N ALA A 65 -6.95 -13.67 -22.06
CA ALA A 65 -7.04 -15.11 -22.32
C ALA A 65 -7.39 -15.41 -23.78
N SER A 66 -8.17 -14.54 -24.42
CA SER A 66 -8.56 -14.67 -25.84
C SER A 66 -7.52 -14.12 -26.82
N ALA A 67 -6.55 -13.32 -26.34
CA ALA A 67 -5.40 -12.87 -27.13
C ALA A 67 -4.28 -13.93 -27.29
N ARG A 68 -4.58 -15.22 -27.08
CA ARG A 68 -3.68 -16.36 -27.27
C ARG A 68 -4.20 -17.36 -28.29
#